data_AF-A0A3D3PA86-F1
#
_entry.id   AF-A0A3D3PA86-F1
#
_cell.length_a   1.000
_cell.length_b   1.000
_cell.length_c   1.000
_cell.angle_alpha   90.00
_cell.angle_beta   90.00
_cell.angle_gamma   90.00
#
_symmetry.space_group_name_H-M   'P 1'
#
loop_
_entity.id
_entity.type
_entity.pdbx_description
1 polymer ?
#
loop_
_entity_poly.entity_id
_entity_poly.type
_entity_poly.pdbx_seq_one_letter_code
_entity_poly.pdbx_strand_id
1 'polypeptide(L)'
;IILAIAIGLVISRPLELKIFDKEIREKLKTSYLNGQRSKIDTINRTFANKYALEFTRLNDLKQEKDSLEKDINRSRYILNQEVFGDKTNQTSGITGYGTYAKQKETIVIQKEQHLENIRSELASMESFFNRRKELDGLSSERMFNGKQLDSLANVAGFADRNWALGQLSFRADGSRDLDTYLAISFIGLLFILFECLPVFVKLMSKAGPYDIGLQNIEETDIHGSYKGKDYNIAVMDGVQDTRINTEISKQKRLIRGRSEPELEDYFQD
;
A
#
# COMPACT_ATOMS: atom_id res chain seq x y z
N ILE A 1 0.69 -26.69 -18.36
CA ILE A 1 1.79 -26.14 -17.52
C ILE A 1 1.52 -24.69 -17.13
N ILE A 2 1.38 -23.74 -18.06
CA ILE A 2 1.12 -22.31 -17.75
C ILE A 2 -0.10 -22.13 -16.83
N LEU A 3 -1.21 -22.81 -17.13
CA LEU A 3 -2.41 -22.78 -16.29
C LEU A 3 -2.15 -23.31 -14.86
N ALA A 4 -1.36 -24.36 -14.71
CA ALA A 4 -1.03 -24.94 -13.41
C ALA A 4 -0.17 -23.98 -12.56
N ILE A 5 0.77 -23.27 -13.20
CA ILE A 5 1.57 -22.23 -12.54
C ILE A 5 0.67 -21.06 -12.10
N ALA A 6 -0.29 -20.63 -12.94
CA ALA A 6 -1.22 -19.56 -12.60
C ALA A 6 -2.11 -19.94 -11.40
N ILE A 7 -2.63 -21.16 -11.37
CA ILE A 7 -3.43 -21.68 -10.24
C ILE A 7 -2.55 -21.78 -8.98
N GLY A 8 -1.33 -22.30 -9.12
CA GLY A 8 -0.37 -22.41 -8.03
C GLY A 8 -0.04 -21.06 -7.40
N LEU A 9 0.13 -19.99 -8.19
CA LEU A 9 0.35 -18.64 -7.68
C LEU A 9 -0.84 -18.09 -6.89
N VAL A 10 -2.08 -18.37 -7.33
CA VAL A 10 -3.28 -17.90 -6.65
C VAL A 10 -3.49 -18.65 -5.33
N ILE A 11 -3.26 -19.95 -5.32
CA ILE A 11 -3.41 -20.80 -4.12
C ILE A 11 -2.26 -20.57 -3.12
N SER A 12 -1.04 -20.30 -3.60
CA SER A 12 0.12 -20.09 -2.70
C SER A 12 -0.03 -18.83 -1.84
N ARG A 13 -0.67 -17.78 -2.35
CA ARG A 13 -0.72 -16.48 -1.66
C ARG A 13 -1.43 -16.51 -0.30
N PRO A 14 -2.65 -17.08 -0.16
CA PRO A 14 -3.26 -17.26 1.15
C PRO A 14 -2.40 -18.08 2.13
N LEU A 15 -1.70 -19.11 1.64
CA LEU A 15 -0.83 -19.96 2.46
C LEU A 15 0.42 -19.20 2.93
N GLU A 16 1.07 -18.45 2.04
CA GLU A 16 2.19 -17.57 2.37
C GLU A 16 1.80 -16.57 3.47
N LEU A 17 0.66 -15.89 3.32
CA LEU A 17 0.17 -14.95 4.34
C LEU A 17 -0.12 -15.64 5.68
N LYS A 18 -0.51 -16.91 5.66
CA LYS A 18 -0.79 -17.67 6.88
C LYS A 18 0.49 -18.11 7.60
N ILE A 19 1.52 -18.46 6.84
CA ILE A 19 2.83 -18.88 7.38
C ILE A 19 3.53 -17.70 8.05
N PHE A 20 3.51 -16.53 7.42
CA PHE A 20 4.16 -15.31 7.92
C PHE A 20 3.22 -14.43 8.76
N ASP A 21 2.13 -14.96 9.31
CA ASP A 21 1.08 -14.16 9.99
C ASP A 21 1.67 -13.38 11.18
N LYS A 22 2.66 -13.95 11.90
CA LYS A 22 3.29 -13.29 13.04
C LYS A 22 4.13 -12.09 12.59
N GLU A 23 5.00 -12.30 11.61
CA GLU A 23 5.92 -11.31 11.06
C GLU A 23 5.16 -10.18 10.36
N ILE A 24 4.10 -10.53 9.63
CA ILE A 24 3.16 -9.58 9.01
C ILE A 24 2.52 -8.69 10.07
N ARG A 25 1.99 -9.28 11.16
CA ARG A 25 1.35 -8.50 12.23
C ARG A 25 2.34 -7.56 12.90
N GLU A 26 3.56 -8.01 13.15
CA GLU A 26 4.60 -7.16 13.72
C GLU A 26 4.92 -5.98 12.80
N LYS A 27 5.11 -6.25 11.50
CA LYS A 27 5.37 -5.20 10.50
C LYS A 27 4.20 -4.21 10.39
N LEU A 28 2.96 -4.69 10.45
CA LEU A 28 1.76 -3.85 10.46
C LEU A 28 1.71 -2.96 11.69
N LYS A 29 2.01 -3.46 12.89
CA LYS A 29 2.07 -2.64 14.12
C LYS A 29 3.08 -1.51 13.98
N THR A 30 4.29 -1.81 13.48
CA THR A 30 5.32 -0.80 13.23
C THR A 30 4.86 0.22 12.19
N SER A 31 4.22 -0.23 11.11
CA SER A 31 3.67 0.66 10.08
C SER A 31 2.60 1.60 10.63
N TYR A 32 1.63 1.08 11.38
CA TYR A 32 0.57 1.88 12.02
C TYR A 32 1.12 2.88 13.05
N LEU A 33 2.17 2.50 13.79
CA LEU A 33 2.88 3.41 14.69
C LEU A 33 3.59 4.54 13.93
N ASN A 34 4.31 4.20 12.85
CA ASN A 34 5.00 5.18 12.04
C ASN A 34 4.04 6.14 11.32
N GLY A 35 2.93 5.62 10.79
CA GLY A 35 1.87 6.43 10.18
C GLY A 35 1.26 7.43 11.17
N GLN A 36 0.97 7.00 12.41
CA GLN A 36 0.52 7.91 13.46
C GLN A 36 1.57 8.94 13.85
N ARG A 37 2.84 8.54 14.00
CA ARG A 37 3.93 9.48 14.32
C ARG A 37 4.04 10.56 13.24
N SER A 38 4.01 10.17 11.98
CA SER A 38 4.05 11.11 10.85
C SER A 38 2.83 12.04 10.84
N LYS A 39 1.63 11.51 11.16
CA LYS A 39 0.42 12.33 11.30
C LYS A 39 0.55 13.35 12.43
N ILE A 40 0.95 12.91 13.63
CA ILE A 40 1.16 13.78 14.80
C ILE A 40 2.21 14.84 14.50
N ASP A 41 3.33 14.47 13.89
CA ASP A 41 4.40 15.40 13.50
C ASP A 41 3.89 16.45 12.50
N THR A 42 3.11 16.02 11.50
CA THR A 42 2.50 16.93 10.53
C THR A 42 1.56 17.92 11.21
N ILE A 43 0.72 17.47 12.15
CA ILE A 43 -0.19 18.38 12.87
C ILE A 43 0.61 19.31 13.79
N ASN A 44 1.63 18.82 14.51
CA ASN A 44 2.51 19.64 15.35
C ASN A 44 3.21 20.74 14.53
N ARG A 45 3.78 20.39 13.37
CA ARG A 45 4.45 21.34 12.48
C ARG A 45 3.46 22.37 11.94
N THR A 46 2.27 21.94 11.56
CA THR A 46 1.22 22.84 11.07
C THR A 46 0.76 23.80 12.17
N PHE A 47 0.60 23.30 13.40
CA PHE A 47 0.26 24.11 14.58
C PHE A 47 1.35 25.15 14.88
N ALA A 48 2.62 24.72 14.90
CA ALA A 48 3.76 25.61 15.14
C ALA A 48 3.83 26.73 14.09
N ASN A 49 3.62 26.39 12.80
CA ASN A 49 3.60 27.38 11.73
C ASN A 49 2.41 28.35 11.83
N LYS A 50 1.23 27.85 12.20
CA LYS A 50 0.00 28.66 12.31
C LYS A 50 0.08 29.70 13.43
N TYR A 51 0.73 29.36 14.55
CA TYR A 51 0.86 30.23 15.73
C TYR A 51 2.30 30.69 15.98
N ALA A 52 3.11 30.81 14.92
CA ALA A 52 4.55 31.12 15.05
C ALA A 52 4.81 32.47 15.74
N LEU A 53 3.98 33.47 15.46
CA LEU A 53 4.08 34.80 16.07
C LEU A 53 3.76 34.75 17.57
N GLU A 54 2.70 34.02 17.94
CA GLU A 54 2.28 33.83 19.33
C GLU A 54 3.32 33.01 20.11
N PHE A 55 3.96 32.03 19.47
CA PHE A 55 5.07 31.28 20.07
C PHE A 55 6.28 32.18 20.34
N THR A 56 6.58 33.09 19.42
CA THR A 56 7.64 34.10 19.59
C THR A 56 7.31 35.00 20.77
N ARG A 57 6.10 35.56 20.81
CA ARG A 57 5.64 36.40 21.93
C ARG A 57 5.66 35.67 23.27
N LEU A 58 5.25 34.39 23.30
CA LEU A 58 5.31 33.58 24.52
C LEU A 58 6.76 33.37 24.99
N ASN A 59 7.68 33.16 24.06
CA ASN A 59 9.10 33.03 24.39
C ASN A 59 9.70 34.35 24.88
N ASP A 60 9.33 35.48 24.27
CA ASP A 60 9.76 36.82 24.69
C ASP A 60 9.26 37.12 26.11
N LEU A 61 7.98 36.86 26.41
CA LEU A 61 7.42 37.03 27.76
C LEU A 61 8.12 36.12 28.80
N LYS A 62 8.51 34.90 28.43
CA LYS A 62 9.29 34.02 29.32
C LYS A 62 10.67 34.58 29.60
N GLN A 63 11.36 35.08 28.58
CA GLN A 63 12.66 35.71 28.75
C GLN A 63 12.57 36.99 29.58
N GLU A 64 11.56 37.82 29.33
CA GLU A 64 11.29 39.03 30.12
C GLU A 64 11.06 38.66 31.58
N LYS A 65 10.19 37.69 31.87
CA LYS A 65 9.95 37.16 33.22
C LYS A 65 11.25 36.72 33.90
N ASP A 66 12.05 35.87 33.24
CA ASP A 66 13.30 35.36 33.82
C ASP A 66 14.32 36.47 34.08
N SER A 67 14.38 37.47 33.19
CA SER A 67 15.24 38.64 33.36
C SER A 67 14.81 39.52 34.53
N LEU A 68 13.50 39.72 34.68
CA LEU A 68 12.90 40.54 35.73
C LEU A 68 13.01 39.86 37.10
N GLU A 69 12.84 38.53 37.18
CA GLU A 69 13.07 37.78 38.42
C GLU A 69 14.53 37.90 38.90
N LYS A 70 15.50 37.82 37.99
CA LYS A 70 16.92 38.04 38.32
C LYS A 70 17.17 39.46 38.82
N ASP A 71 16.57 40.46 38.15
CA ASP A 71 16.73 41.86 38.52
C ASP A 71 16.06 42.21 39.86
N ILE A 72 14.88 41.63 40.15
CA ILE A 72 14.23 41.73 41.46
C ILE A 72 15.11 41.13 42.56
N ASN A 73 15.65 39.92 42.34
CA ASN A 73 16.53 39.28 43.33
C ASN A 73 17.80 40.11 43.59
N ARG A 74 18.39 40.69 42.54
CA ARG A 74 19.51 41.63 42.67
C ARG A 74 19.12 42.90 43.44
N SER A 75 17.95 43.47 43.13
CA SER A 75 17.45 44.69 43.77
C SER A 75 17.15 44.45 45.25
N ARG A 76 16.58 43.29 45.61
CA ARG A 76 16.36 42.85 47.00
C ARG A 76 17.69 42.67 47.75
N TYR A 77 18.70 42.09 47.10
CA TYR A 77 20.03 41.98 47.69
C TYR A 77 20.64 43.36 48.02
N ILE A 78 20.56 44.31 47.08
CA ILE A 78 21.06 45.69 47.28
C ILE A 78 20.25 46.42 48.36
N LEU A 79 18.93 46.21 48.43
CA LEU A 79 18.07 46.76 49.48
C LEU A 79 18.47 46.22 50.86
N ASN A 80 18.72 44.92 50.97
CA ASN A 80 19.19 44.34 52.24
C ASN A 80 20.53 44.96 52.67
N GLN A 81 21.50 45.09 51.76
CA GLN A 81 22.79 45.75 52.07
C GLN A 81 22.61 47.21 52.52
N GLU A 82 21.66 47.94 51.92
CA GLU A 82 21.33 49.30 52.35
C GLU A 82 20.82 49.32 53.80
N VAL A 83 19.90 48.41 54.14
CA VAL A 83 19.31 48.34 55.48
C VAL A 83 20.34 47.92 56.54
N PHE A 84 21.24 47.00 56.19
CA PHE A 84 22.33 46.57 57.07
C PHE A 84 23.51 47.55 57.13
N GLY A 85 23.51 48.62 56.33
CA GLY A 85 24.52 49.67 56.37
C GLY A 85 25.89 49.26 55.81
N ASP A 86 25.95 48.23 54.96
CA ASP A 86 27.18 47.84 54.29
C ASP A 86 27.61 48.93 53.31
N LYS A 87 28.84 49.45 53.41
CA LYS A 87 29.36 50.46 52.47
C LYS A 87 29.78 49.81 51.15
N THR A 88 29.03 50.10 50.09
CA THR A 88 29.32 49.71 48.70
C THR A 88 29.15 50.92 47.77
N ASN A 89 29.54 50.79 46.50
CA ASN A 89 29.31 51.85 45.49
C ASN A 89 27.82 52.16 45.26
N GLN A 90 26.91 51.32 45.74
CA GLN A 90 25.48 51.43 45.51
C GLN A 90 24.69 51.67 46.80
N THR A 91 25.35 51.81 47.97
CA THR A 91 24.68 51.93 49.27
C THR A 91 25.19 53.12 50.07
N SER A 92 24.34 53.71 50.93
CA SER A 92 24.73 54.86 51.76
C SER A 92 25.67 54.48 52.91
N GLY A 93 25.70 53.20 53.31
CA GLY A 93 26.51 52.72 54.42
C GLY A 93 26.01 53.15 55.81
N ILE A 94 24.75 53.58 55.88
CA ILE A 94 24.07 53.98 57.11
C ILE A 94 23.08 52.87 57.45
N THR A 95 23.15 52.34 58.66
CA THR A 95 22.23 51.30 59.14
C THR A 95 20.82 51.86 59.31
N GLY A 96 19.83 51.07 58.92
CA GLY A 96 18.42 51.34 59.17
C GLY A 96 17.61 51.77 57.96
N TYR A 97 16.33 52.07 58.21
CA TYR A 97 15.32 52.26 57.17
C TYR A 97 15.18 53.74 56.76
N GLY A 98 16.21 54.25 56.07
CA GLY A 98 16.28 55.63 55.62
C GLY A 98 15.48 55.94 54.34
N THR A 99 15.57 57.18 53.86
CA THR A 99 14.92 57.64 52.61
C THR A 99 15.40 56.86 51.38
N TYR A 100 16.70 56.54 51.30
CA TYR A 100 17.27 55.73 50.22
C TYR A 100 16.79 54.27 50.24
N ALA A 101 16.64 53.67 51.43
CA ALA A 101 16.06 52.34 51.58
C ALA A 101 14.59 52.31 51.10
N LYS A 102 13.79 53.32 51.46
CA LYS A 102 12.40 53.48 50.98
C LYS A 102 12.29 53.61 49.46
N GLN A 103 13.18 54.37 48.83
CA GLN A 103 13.21 54.49 47.37
C GLN A 103 13.54 53.16 46.71
N LYS A 104 14.54 52.42 47.23
CA LYS A 104 14.89 51.08 46.73
C LYS A 104 13.78 50.07 46.94
N GLU A 105 13.08 50.09 48.07
CA GLU A 105 11.89 49.26 48.32
C GLU A 105 10.79 49.58 47.29
N THR A 106 10.52 50.87 47.04
CA THR A 106 9.51 51.27 46.05
C THR A 106 9.83 50.73 44.66
N ILE A 107 11.11 50.76 44.25
CA ILE A 107 11.55 50.18 42.97
C ILE A 107 11.36 48.66 42.94
N VAL A 108 11.67 47.96 44.04
CA VAL A 108 11.43 46.50 44.15
C VAL A 108 9.95 46.19 44.02
N ILE A 109 9.07 46.92 44.73
CA ILE A 109 7.61 46.75 44.66
C ILE A 109 7.09 46.99 43.23
N GLN A 110 7.57 48.04 42.54
CA GLN A 110 7.18 48.30 41.15
C GLN A 110 7.59 47.16 40.21
N LYS A 111 8.80 46.61 40.38
CA LYS A 111 9.26 45.46 39.60
C LYS A 111 8.45 44.20 39.91
N GLU A 112 8.08 43.97 41.17
CA GLU A 112 7.22 42.86 41.58
C GLU A 112 5.81 42.97 40.97
N GLN A 113 5.25 44.18 40.92
CA GLN A 113 3.97 44.42 40.27
C GLN A 113 4.05 44.20 38.75
N HIS A 114 5.14 44.63 38.11
CA HIS A 114 5.37 44.32 36.69
C HIS A 114 5.51 42.81 36.46
N LEU A 115 6.22 42.09 37.33
CA LEU A 115 6.35 40.65 37.26
C LEU A 115 4.99 39.94 37.36
N GLU A 116 4.10 40.42 38.22
CA GLU A 116 2.75 39.87 38.35
C GLU A 116 1.92 40.09 37.07
N ASN A 117 2.04 41.26 36.43
CA ASN A 117 1.40 41.51 35.14
C ASN A 117 1.91 40.55 34.06
N ILE A 118 3.23 40.36 33.95
CA ILE A 118 3.84 39.43 32.99
C ILE A 118 3.40 37.98 33.27
N ARG A 119 3.31 37.58 34.54
CA ARG A 119 2.80 36.25 34.93
C ARG A 119 1.35 36.05 34.51
N SER A 120 0.51 37.07 34.69
CA SER A 120 -0.90 37.04 34.25
C SER A 120 -1.03 36.95 32.74
N GLU A 121 -0.21 37.70 31.98
CA GLU A 121 -0.17 37.61 30.53
C GLU A 121 0.31 36.23 30.05
N LEU A 122 1.34 35.67 30.69
CA LEU A 122 1.81 34.31 30.43
C LEU A 122 0.73 33.27 30.65
N ALA A 123 0.02 33.32 31.79
CA ALA A 123 -1.07 32.40 32.08
C ALA A 123 -2.20 32.51 31.05
N SER A 124 -2.53 33.74 30.62
CA SER A 124 -3.52 33.99 29.58
C SER A 124 -3.09 33.39 28.23
N MET A 125 -1.83 33.58 27.85
CA MET A 125 -1.25 33.03 26.62
C MET A 125 -1.18 31.49 26.64
N GLU A 126 -0.77 30.89 27.75
CA GLU A 126 -0.75 29.44 27.93
C GLU A 126 -2.17 28.86 27.83
N SER A 127 -3.17 29.53 28.41
CA SER A 127 -4.57 29.13 28.28
C SER A 127 -5.08 29.21 26.84
N PHE A 128 -4.64 30.22 26.08
CA PHE A 128 -4.94 30.34 24.65
C PHE A 128 -4.36 29.16 23.87
N PHE A 129 -3.08 28.83 24.10
CA PHE A 129 -2.44 27.68 23.44
C PHE A 129 -3.12 26.36 23.79
N ASN A 130 -3.47 26.12 25.05
CA ASN A 130 -4.14 24.88 25.45
C ASN A 130 -5.49 24.72 24.75
N ARG A 131 -6.30 25.80 24.69
CA ARG A 131 -7.57 25.79 23.93
C ARG A 131 -7.36 25.56 22.44
N ARG A 132 -6.34 26.19 21.84
CA ARG A 132 -6.04 25.99 20.40
C ARG A 132 -5.55 24.58 20.10
N LYS A 133 -4.73 23.98 20.97
CA LYS A 133 -4.28 22.58 20.83
C LYS A 133 -5.44 21.60 20.85
N GLU A 134 -6.45 21.86 21.68
CA GLU A 134 -7.68 21.05 21.72
C GLU A 134 -8.51 21.22 20.44
N LEU A 135 -8.74 22.46 19.99
CA LEU A 135 -9.50 22.76 18.78
C LEU A 135 -8.86 22.22 17.50
N ASP A 136 -7.53 22.34 17.38
CA ASP A 136 -6.78 21.86 16.22
C ASP A 136 -6.46 20.35 16.31
N GLY A 137 -7.03 19.63 17.29
CA GLY A 137 -6.97 18.17 17.40
C GLY A 137 -5.64 17.60 17.90
N LEU A 138 -4.72 18.45 18.35
CA LEU A 138 -3.40 18.05 18.85
C LEU A 138 -3.52 17.24 20.16
N SER A 139 -4.51 17.57 20.98
CA SER A 139 -4.77 16.89 22.26
C SER A 139 -5.51 15.54 22.10
N SER A 140 -6.18 15.32 20.96
CA SER A 140 -6.96 14.10 20.69
C SER A 140 -6.16 12.98 20.05
N GLU A 141 -5.05 13.30 19.39
CA GLU A 141 -4.20 12.31 18.71
C GLU A 141 -3.23 11.67 19.71
N ARG A 142 -3.69 10.63 20.41
CA ARG A 142 -2.83 9.79 21.27
C ARG A 142 -2.27 8.63 20.46
N MET A 143 -1.00 8.32 20.68
CA MET A 143 -0.40 7.11 20.11
C MET A 143 -1.18 5.87 20.58
N PHE A 144 -1.50 4.99 19.64
CA PHE A 144 -2.11 3.70 19.99
C PHE A 144 -1.27 2.95 21.03
N ASN A 145 -1.96 2.41 22.04
CA ASN A 145 -1.35 1.49 22.99
C ASN A 145 -1.13 0.11 22.32
N GLY A 146 -0.23 -0.71 22.89
CA GLY A 146 0.09 -2.05 22.38
C GLY A 146 -1.16 -2.90 22.10
N LYS A 147 -2.15 -2.90 23.02
CA LYS A 147 -3.41 -3.64 22.84
C LYS A 147 -4.26 -3.15 21.65
N GLN A 148 -4.25 -1.85 21.36
CA GLN A 148 -4.98 -1.29 20.22
C GLN A 148 -4.28 -1.64 18.90
N LEU A 149 -2.95 -1.58 18.89
CA LEU A 149 -2.14 -2.02 17.75
C LEU A 149 -2.31 -3.51 17.47
N ASP A 150 -2.36 -4.33 18.52
CA ASP A 150 -2.62 -5.76 18.41
C ASP A 150 -3.99 -6.00 17.78
N SER A 151 -5.03 -5.30 18.24
CA SER A 151 -6.38 -5.40 17.66
C SER A 151 -6.40 -4.98 16.19
N LEU A 152 -5.75 -3.86 15.84
CA LEU A 152 -5.71 -3.35 14.47
C LEU A 152 -4.97 -4.31 13.52
N ALA A 153 -3.83 -4.84 13.96
CA ALA A 153 -3.07 -5.83 13.20
C ALA A 153 -3.83 -7.15 13.04
N ASN A 154 -4.65 -7.54 14.02
CA ASN A 154 -5.47 -8.76 13.95
C ASN A 154 -6.63 -8.61 12.95
N VAL A 155 -7.22 -7.42 12.85
CA VAL A 155 -8.36 -7.11 11.96
C VAL A 155 -7.90 -6.69 10.55
N ALA A 156 -6.59 -6.48 10.35
CA ALA A 156 -6.03 -6.11 9.05
C ALA A 156 -6.49 -7.04 7.93
N GLY A 157 -6.97 -6.45 6.84
CA GLY A 157 -7.51 -7.14 5.68
C GLY A 157 -6.43 -7.81 4.82
N PHE A 158 -6.84 -8.55 3.79
CA PHE A 158 -5.92 -9.25 2.88
C PHE A 158 -4.90 -8.30 2.22
N ALA A 159 -5.35 -7.12 1.76
CA ALA A 159 -4.49 -6.15 1.10
C ALA A 159 -3.37 -5.63 2.02
N ASP A 160 -3.70 -5.27 3.26
CA ASP A 160 -2.73 -4.81 4.27
C ASP A 160 -1.71 -5.90 4.60
N ARG A 161 -2.18 -7.14 4.77
CA ARG A 161 -1.30 -8.29 5.03
C ARG A 161 -0.38 -8.58 3.85
N ASN A 162 -0.90 -8.51 2.62
CA ASN A 162 -0.10 -8.71 1.41
C ASN A 162 0.93 -7.60 1.19
N TRP A 163 0.56 -6.35 1.46
CA TRP A 163 1.51 -5.24 1.47
C TRP A 163 2.61 -5.45 2.51
N ALA A 164 2.25 -5.84 3.74
CA ALA A 164 3.20 -6.10 4.82
C ALA A 164 4.12 -7.30 4.52
N LEU A 165 3.62 -8.35 3.86
CA LEU A 165 4.42 -9.48 3.35
C LEU A 165 5.48 -8.99 2.36
N GLY A 166 5.12 -8.11 1.43
CA GLY A 166 6.10 -7.49 0.53
C GLY A 166 7.13 -6.66 1.30
N GLN A 167 6.68 -5.90 2.30
CA GLN A 167 7.53 -5.00 3.08
C GLN A 167 8.47 -5.73 4.05
N LEU A 168 8.24 -7.02 4.34
CA LEU A 168 9.13 -7.86 5.14
C LEU A 168 10.50 -8.04 4.48
N SER A 169 10.55 -7.99 3.14
CA SER A 169 11.81 -8.03 2.39
C SER A 169 12.65 -6.76 2.49
N PHE A 170 12.20 -5.74 3.23
CA PHE A 170 12.89 -4.47 3.40
C PHE A 170 13.16 -4.15 4.87
N ARG A 171 14.40 -3.75 5.16
CA ARG A 171 14.84 -3.26 6.45
C ARG A 171 14.37 -1.83 6.70
N ALA A 172 14.61 -1.33 7.91
CA ALA A 172 14.21 0.02 8.32
C ALA A 172 14.95 1.14 7.54
N ASP A 173 16.13 0.85 7.00
CA ASP A 173 16.94 1.76 6.18
C ASP A 173 16.53 1.78 4.69
N GLY A 174 15.53 0.97 4.31
CA GLY A 174 15.10 0.80 2.91
C GLY A 174 15.97 -0.17 2.10
N SER A 175 17.02 -0.74 2.69
CA SER A 175 17.79 -1.82 2.06
C SER A 175 16.96 -3.11 1.99
N ARG A 176 17.21 -3.91 0.96
CA ARG A 176 16.57 -5.23 0.84
C ARG A 176 17.22 -6.20 1.82
N ASP A 177 16.39 -6.81 2.66
CA ASP A 177 16.78 -7.96 3.47
C ASP A 177 16.76 -9.21 2.59
N LEU A 178 17.92 -9.53 2.02
CA LEU A 178 18.05 -10.63 1.06
C LEU A 178 17.63 -11.97 1.68
N ASP A 179 17.91 -12.19 2.95
CA ASP A 179 17.61 -13.44 3.65
C ASP A 179 16.09 -13.65 3.75
N THR A 180 15.37 -12.64 4.25
CA THR A 180 13.90 -12.66 4.35
C THR A 180 13.25 -12.71 2.96
N TYR A 181 13.78 -11.96 1.99
CA TYR A 181 13.29 -12.01 0.61
C TYR A 181 13.42 -13.40 -0.02
N LEU A 182 14.59 -14.03 0.13
CA LEU A 182 14.85 -15.38 -0.37
C LEU A 182 13.99 -16.40 0.34
N ALA A 183 13.80 -16.28 1.66
CA ALA A 183 12.92 -17.17 2.42
C ALA A 183 11.46 -17.11 1.92
N ILE A 184 10.90 -15.91 1.78
CA ILE A 184 9.53 -15.71 1.27
C ILE A 184 9.40 -16.26 -0.16
N SER A 185 10.37 -15.92 -1.04
CA SER A 185 10.35 -16.35 -2.44
C SER A 185 10.52 -17.86 -2.58
N PHE A 186 11.39 -18.47 -1.78
CA PHE A 186 11.64 -19.91 -1.80
C PHE A 186 10.41 -20.70 -1.31
N ILE A 187 9.77 -20.25 -0.24
CA ILE A 187 8.53 -20.87 0.26
C ILE A 187 7.39 -20.75 -0.77
N GLY A 188 7.24 -19.58 -1.41
CA GLY A 188 6.25 -19.41 -2.48
C GLY A 188 6.51 -20.33 -3.68
N LEU A 189 7.77 -20.44 -4.10
CA LEU A 189 8.17 -21.33 -5.20
C LEU A 189 7.94 -22.82 -4.85
N LEU A 190 8.16 -23.21 -3.59
CA LEU A 190 7.89 -24.56 -3.11
C LEU A 190 6.41 -24.93 -3.23
N PHE A 191 5.49 -24.02 -2.87
CA PHE A 191 4.06 -24.26 -3.04
C PHE A 191 3.65 -24.38 -4.50
N ILE A 192 4.17 -23.51 -5.37
CA ILE A 192 3.92 -23.61 -6.82
C ILE A 192 4.44 -24.95 -7.35
N LEU A 193 5.60 -25.41 -6.88
CA LEU A 193 6.16 -26.71 -7.27
C LEU A 193 5.28 -27.88 -6.82
N PHE A 194 4.77 -27.85 -5.59
CA PHE A 194 3.86 -28.89 -5.09
C PHE A 194 2.54 -28.94 -5.85
N GLU A 195 1.97 -27.79 -6.20
CA GLU A 195 0.75 -27.72 -7.03
C GLU A 195 1.01 -28.16 -8.48
N CYS A 196 2.23 -27.96 -9.00
CA CYS A 196 2.61 -28.44 -10.33
C CYS A 196 3.04 -29.91 -10.35
N LEU A 197 3.27 -30.53 -9.19
CA LEU A 197 3.76 -31.90 -9.07
C LEU A 197 2.86 -32.92 -9.80
N PRO A 198 1.52 -32.88 -9.70
CA PRO A 198 0.65 -33.79 -10.45
C PRO A 198 0.81 -33.66 -11.97
N VAL A 199 1.03 -32.44 -12.47
CA VAL A 199 1.26 -32.19 -13.90
C VAL A 199 2.62 -32.74 -14.32
N PHE A 200 3.67 -32.52 -13.51
CA PHE A 200 4.99 -33.08 -13.78
C PHE A 200 4.98 -34.61 -13.76
N VAL A 201 4.27 -35.22 -12.81
CA VAL A 201 4.11 -36.68 -12.75
C VAL A 201 3.37 -37.20 -13.97
N LYS A 202 2.28 -36.55 -14.41
CA LYS A 202 1.55 -36.96 -15.61
C LYS A 202 2.38 -36.83 -16.88
N LEU A 203 3.23 -35.80 -16.97
CA LEU A 203 4.14 -35.61 -18.12
C LEU A 203 5.29 -36.62 -18.14
N MET A 204 5.80 -37.04 -16.97
CA MET A 204 6.87 -38.04 -16.88
C MET A 204 6.35 -39.49 -16.93
N SER A 205 5.07 -39.72 -16.63
CA SER A 205 4.48 -41.05 -16.69
C SER A 205 4.36 -41.54 -18.13
N LYS A 206 4.73 -42.80 -18.37
CA LYS A 206 4.52 -43.48 -19.67
C LYS A 206 3.02 -43.61 -19.94
N ALA A 207 2.65 -43.61 -21.22
CA ALA A 207 1.27 -43.81 -21.65
C ALA A 207 0.71 -45.10 -21.04
N GLY A 208 -0.40 -44.97 -20.31
CA GLY A 208 -1.06 -46.11 -19.68
C GLY A 208 -1.87 -46.93 -20.70
N PRO A 209 -2.34 -48.13 -20.32
CA PRO A 209 -3.23 -48.95 -21.17
C PRO A 209 -4.48 -48.19 -21.63
N TYR A 210 -4.98 -47.28 -20.79
CA TYR A 210 -6.11 -46.41 -21.13
C TYR A 210 -5.76 -45.38 -22.20
N ASP A 211 -4.58 -44.75 -22.11
CA ASP A 211 -4.11 -43.76 -23.10
C ASP A 211 -3.93 -44.44 -24.48
N ILE A 212 -3.41 -45.67 -24.51
CA ILE A 212 -3.27 -46.48 -25.73
C ILE A 212 -4.65 -46.89 -26.28
N GLY A 213 -5.58 -47.28 -25.40
CA GLY A 213 -6.94 -47.63 -25.82
C GLY A 213 -7.67 -46.46 -26.48
N LEU A 214 -7.54 -45.25 -25.90
CA LEU A 214 -8.10 -44.04 -26.48
C LEU A 214 -7.47 -43.72 -27.83
N GLN A 215 -6.14 -43.80 -27.93
CA GLN A 215 -5.42 -43.58 -29.19
C GLN A 215 -5.90 -44.53 -30.30
N ASN A 216 -6.10 -45.82 -29.99
CA ASN A 216 -6.58 -46.79 -30.97
C ASN A 216 -8.00 -46.48 -31.46
N ILE A 217 -8.88 -46.01 -30.57
CA ILE A 217 -10.25 -45.59 -30.92
C ILE A 217 -10.19 -44.37 -31.84
N GLU A 218 -9.45 -43.34 -31.45
CA GLU A 218 -9.27 -42.12 -32.25
C GLU A 218 -8.69 -42.44 -33.63
N GLU A 219 -7.69 -43.32 -33.71
CA GLU A 219 -7.10 -43.75 -34.98
C GLU A 219 -8.11 -44.50 -35.85
N THR A 220 -8.92 -45.37 -35.24
CA THR A 220 -9.97 -46.12 -35.94
C THR A 220 -11.05 -45.17 -36.49
N ASP A 221 -11.47 -44.18 -35.70
CA ASP A 221 -12.49 -43.20 -36.09
C ASP A 221 -12.00 -42.28 -37.21
N ILE A 222 -10.75 -41.82 -37.11
CA ILE A 222 -10.10 -41.02 -38.15
C ILE A 222 -9.98 -41.84 -39.44
N HIS A 223 -9.51 -43.08 -39.36
CA HIS A 223 -9.37 -43.95 -40.53
C HIS A 223 -10.74 -44.26 -41.18
N GLY A 224 -11.77 -44.52 -40.37
CA GLY A 224 -13.14 -44.72 -40.83
C GLY A 224 -13.70 -43.49 -41.56
N SER A 225 -13.44 -42.29 -41.03
CA SER A 225 -13.85 -41.02 -41.65
C SER A 225 -13.21 -40.81 -43.03
N TYR A 226 -11.90 -41.06 -43.16
CA TYR A 226 -11.22 -40.98 -44.45
C TYR A 226 -11.79 -41.97 -45.47
N LYS A 227 -11.97 -43.25 -45.09
CA LYS A 227 -12.57 -44.25 -45.98
C LYS A 227 -14.00 -43.91 -46.37
N GLY A 228 -14.79 -43.36 -45.45
CA GLY A 228 -16.15 -42.90 -45.75
C GLY A 228 -16.16 -41.75 -46.75
N LYS A 229 -15.25 -40.79 -46.61
CA LYS A 229 -15.06 -39.70 -47.58
C LYS A 229 -14.66 -40.25 -48.96
N ASP A 230 -13.68 -41.13 -49.03
CA ASP A 230 -13.21 -41.73 -50.29
C ASP A 230 -14.31 -42.52 -50.99
N TYR A 231 -15.09 -43.29 -50.21
CA TYR A 231 -16.28 -43.99 -50.72
C TYR A 231 -17.30 -43.01 -51.31
N ASN A 232 -17.61 -41.93 -50.60
CA ASN A 232 -18.58 -40.94 -51.07
C ASN A 232 -18.10 -40.21 -52.35
N ILE A 233 -16.81 -39.91 -52.46
CA ILE A 233 -16.22 -39.32 -53.67
C ILE A 233 -16.33 -40.30 -54.83
N ALA A 234 -15.92 -41.55 -54.65
CA ALA A 234 -15.97 -42.58 -55.70
C ALA A 234 -17.40 -42.84 -56.19
N VAL A 235 -18.39 -42.86 -55.29
CA VAL A 235 -19.80 -43.01 -55.63
C VAL A 235 -20.31 -41.79 -56.41
N MET A 236 -19.97 -40.57 -55.97
CA MET A 236 -20.38 -39.34 -56.65
C MET A 236 -19.81 -39.26 -58.07
N ASP A 237 -18.52 -39.56 -58.24
CA ASP A 237 -17.85 -39.57 -59.54
C ASP A 237 -18.47 -40.62 -60.46
N GLY A 238 -18.71 -41.84 -59.97
CA GLY A 238 -19.36 -42.89 -60.76
C GLY A 238 -20.79 -42.54 -61.21
N VAL A 239 -21.58 -41.89 -60.33
CA VAL A 239 -22.94 -41.40 -60.68
C VAL A 239 -22.85 -40.27 -61.70
N GLN A 240 -21.91 -39.35 -61.54
CA GLN A 240 -21.71 -38.23 -62.44
C GLN A 240 -21.28 -38.71 -63.83
N ASP A 241 -20.34 -39.65 -63.92
CA ASP A 241 -19.91 -40.28 -65.16
C ASP A 241 -21.08 -40.97 -65.87
N THR A 242 -21.90 -41.70 -65.13
CA THR A 242 -23.10 -42.36 -65.68
C THR A 242 -24.10 -41.32 -66.22
N ARG A 243 -24.30 -40.21 -65.52
CA ARG A 243 -25.18 -39.12 -65.93
C ARG A 243 -24.67 -38.44 -67.20
N ILE A 244 -23.37 -38.13 -67.26
CA ILE A 244 -22.71 -37.56 -68.44
C ILE A 244 -22.87 -38.49 -69.64
N ASN A 245 -22.57 -39.78 -69.48
CA ASN A 245 -22.70 -40.77 -70.55
C ASN A 245 -24.15 -40.91 -71.06
N THR A 246 -25.12 -40.83 -70.16
CA THR A 246 -26.55 -40.89 -70.49
C THR A 246 -26.99 -39.66 -71.31
N GLU A 247 -26.59 -38.46 -70.90
CA GLU A 247 -26.90 -37.23 -71.64
C GLU A 247 -26.19 -37.19 -73.00
N ILE A 248 -24.91 -37.59 -73.08
CA ILE A 248 -24.21 -37.72 -74.37
C ILE A 248 -24.98 -38.68 -75.29
N SER A 249 -25.42 -39.83 -74.77
CA SER A 249 -26.18 -40.81 -75.55
C SER A 249 -27.52 -40.26 -76.03
N LYS A 250 -28.22 -39.50 -75.18
CA LYS A 250 -29.47 -38.81 -75.53
C LYS A 250 -29.26 -37.76 -76.62
N GLN A 251 -28.23 -36.91 -76.50
CA GLN A 251 -27.90 -35.90 -77.51
C GLN A 251 -27.52 -36.54 -78.84
N LYS A 252 -26.71 -37.61 -78.82
CA LYS A 252 -26.39 -38.39 -80.04
C LYS A 252 -27.66 -38.91 -80.70
N ARG A 253 -28.64 -39.40 -79.92
CA ARG A 253 -29.92 -39.87 -80.45
C ARG A 253 -30.76 -38.75 -81.06
N LEU A 254 -30.80 -37.58 -80.40
CA LEU A 254 -31.52 -36.40 -80.89
C LEU A 254 -30.91 -35.86 -82.19
N ILE A 255 -29.58 -35.82 -82.29
CA ILE A 255 -28.88 -35.41 -83.52
C ILE A 255 -29.20 -36.41 -84.64
N ARG A 256 -29.07 -37.71 -84.40
CA ARG A 256 -29.41 -38.74 -85.40
C ARG A 256 -30.86 -38.61 -85.89
N GLY A 257 -31.81 -38.44 -84.98
CA GLY A 257 -33.22 -38.25 -85.34
C GLY A 257 -33.55 -36.93 -86.04
N ARG A 258 -32.69 -35.90 -85.95
CA ARG A 258 -32.82 -34.66 -86.75
C ARG A 258 -32.15 -34.77 -88.12
N SER A 259 -31.06 -35.53 -88.23
CA SER A 259 -30.38 -35.76 -89.52
C SER A 259 -31.09 -36.75 -90.44
N GLU A 260 -31.99 -37.59 -89.91
CA GLU A 260 -32.81 -38.51 -90.73
C GLU A 260 -33.80 -37.77 -91.67
N PRO A 261 -34.57 -36.75 -91.22
CA PRO A 261 -35.43 -35.99 -92.13
C PRO A 261 -34.68 -35.01 -93.06
N GLU A 262 -33.49 -34.52 -92.68
CA GLU A 262 -32.66 -33.69 -93.59
C GLU A 262 -32.11 -34.49 -94.78
N LEU A 263 -32.01 -35.82 -94.68
CA LEU A 263 -31.69 -36.69 -95.81
C LEU A 263 -32.91 -36.92 -96.71
N GLU A 264 -34.15 -36.92 -96.18
CA GLU A 264 -35.37 -37.05 -97.01
C GLU A 264 -35.65 -35.78 -97.81
N ASP A 265 -35.43 -34.59 -97.25
CA ASP A 265 -35.60 -33.32 -97.99
C ASP A 265 -34.52 -33.08 -99.07
N TYR A 266 -33.34 -33.70 -98.97
CA TYR A 266 -32.30 -33.60 -100.02
C TYR A 266 -32.62 -34.44 -101.27
N PHE A 267 -33.60 -35.34 -101.22
CA PHE A 267 -34.03 -36.16 -102.36
C PHE A 267 -35.33 -35.66 -103.02
N GLN A 268 -35.82 -34.46 -102.67
CA GLN A 268 -37.07 -33.90 -103.22
C GLN A 268 -36.94 -32.63 -104.09
N ASP A 269 -35.74 -32.27 -104.55
CA ASP A 269 -35.51 -31.34 -105.68
C ASP A 269 -34.74 -32.02 -106.84
#